data_AF-A0A7R7VWK6-F1
#
_entry.id   AF-A0A7R7VWK6-F1
#
_cell.length_a   1.000
_cell.length_b   1.000
_cell.length_c   1.000
_cell.angle_alpha   90.00
_cell.angle_beta   90.00
_cell.angle_gamma   90.00
#
_symmetry.space_group_name_H-M   'P 1'
#
loop_
_entity.id
_entity.type
_entity.pdbx_description
1 polymer ?
#
loop_
_entity_poly.entity_id
_entity_poly.type
_entity_poly.pdbx_seq_one_letter_code
_entity_poly.pdbx_strand_id
1 'polypeptide(L)'
;MENELFQKIPSLQVMICRQCKHGVRPVEVERHLKRKHQFKHQSAHQLAQAVQQWEDIEQDSAAIQIPCILNDPLPIIPCEPNGLLCQRQDPPCHYVASSMDTMRKHWRQVHQWSQQTRRGRVGQRERTQGAAELRRSFTTVAWQQIFPSGPGSHYIHIRFPEGHPPTTTTTAPRGPGPTGRRCHHHRMGSGSNGPGTTGRHPGRLDHRC
;
A
#
# COMPACT_ATOMS: atom_id res chain seq x y z
N MET A 1 -26.61 15.05 -3.03
CA MET A 1 -25.53 15.89 -2.45
C MET A 1 -24.58 15.13 -1.52
N GLU A 2 -25.01 14.43 -0.47
CA GLU A 2 -24.05 13.75 0.46
C GLU A 2 -23.44 12.46 -0.13
N ASN A 3 -24.25 11.66 -0.83
CA ASN A 3 -23.82 10.48 -1.58
C ASN A 3 -22.91 10.79 -2.80
N GLU A 4 -22.75 12.07 -3.15
CA GLU A 4 -21.89 12.48 -4.27
C GLU A 4 -20.41 12.58 -3.85
N LEU A 5 -20.14 12.80 -2.56
CA LEU A 5 -18.77 13.00 -2.07
C LEU A 5 -18.18 11.75 -1.41
N PHE A 6 -19.02 10.95 -0.76
CA PHE A 6 -18.59 9.74 -0.10
C PHE A 6 -19.33 8.51 -0.65
N GLN A 7 -18.58 7.43 -0.87
CA GLN A 7 -19.11 6.10 -1.08
C GLN A 7 -19.10 5.36 0.26
N LYS A 8 -20.26 4.94 0.73
CA LYS A 8 -20.36 4.09 1.92
C LYS A 8 -20.05 2.65 1.58
N ILE A 9 -19.42 1.94 2.51
CA ILE A 9 -19.14 0.49 2.47
C ILE A 9 -19.75 -0.12 3.73
N PRO A 10 -21.05 -0.45 3.71
CA PRO A 10 -21.75 -0.91 4.92
C PRO A 10 -21.16 -2.19 5.51
N SER A 11 -20.63 -3.10 4.67
CA SER A 11 -20.01 -4.36 5.12
C SER A 11 -18.76 -4.16 6.00
N LEU A 12 -18.11 -3.01 5.88
CA LEU A 12 -16.95 -2.63 6.70
C LEU A 12 -17.26 -1.42 7.60
N GLN A 13 -18.48 -0.89 7.54
CA GLN A 13 -18.91 0.31 8.26
C GLN A 13 -17.98 1.51 8.05
N VAL A 14 -17.43 1.67 6.85
CA VAL A 14 -16.56 2.79 6.49
C VAL A 14 -17.10 3.58 5.32
N MET A 15 -16.50 4.74 5.08
CA MET A 15 -16.77 5.56 3.90
C MET A 15 -15.48 5.94 3.18
N ILE A 16 -15.57 6.08 1.86
CA ILE A 16 -14.46 6.39 0.97
C ILE A 16 -14.78 7.70 0.25
N CYS A 17 -13.85 8.65 0.27
CA CYS A 17 -13.96 9.89 -0.49
C CYS A 17 -13.87 9.58 -1.98
N ARG A 18 -14.88 9.98 -2.75
CA ARG A 18 -14.93 9.75 -4.21
C ARG A 18 -13.86 10.52 -4.98
N GLN A 19 -13.38 11.66 -4.45
CA GLN A 19 -12.41 12.51 -5.12
C GLN A 19 -10.98 11.98 -4.99
N CYS A 20 -10.55 11.63 -3.78
CA CYS A 20 -9.18 11.14 -3.53
C CYS A 20 -9.06 9.63 -3.35
N LYS A 21 -10.18 8.89 -3.38
CA LYS A 21 -10.24 7.43 -3.28
C LYS A 21 -9.62 6.86 -2.01
N HIS A 22 -9.65 7.62 -0.93
CA HIS A 22 -9.21 7.18 0.40
C HIS A 22 -10.38 7.08 1.36
N GLY A 23 -10.30 6.13 2.28
CA GLY A 23 -11.14 6.05 3.46
C GLY A 23 -10.98 7.30 4.32
N VAL A 24 -12.10 7.83 4.78
CA VAL A 24 -12.14 8.99 5.68
C VAL A 24 -12.93 8.59 6.92
N ARG A 25 -12.40 8.88 8.10
CA ARG A 25 -13.12 8.63 9.35
C ARG A 25 -14.10 9.76 9.63
N PRO A 26 -15.22 9.50 10.32
CA PRO A 26 -16.23 10.53 10.60
C PRO A 26 -15.65 11.77 11.28
N VAL A 27 -14.82 11.57 12.31
CA VAL A 27 -14.13 12.66 13.03
C VAL A 27 -13.18 13.49 12.14
N GLU A 28 -12.76 12.94 11.01
CA GLU A 28 -11.80 13.58 10.11
C GLU A 28 -12.44 14.28 8.90
N VAL A 29 -13.75 14.12 8.68
CA VAL A 29 -14.45 14.62 7.48
C VAL A 29 -14.21 16.11 7.25
N GLU A 30 -14.49 16.95 8.25
CA GLU A 30 -14.37 18.40 8.08
C GLU A 30 -12.93 18.80 7.74
N ARG A 31 -11.96 18.24 8.49
CA ARG A 31 -10.53 18.49 8.28
C ARG A 31 -10.06 17.98 6.91
N HIS A 32 -10.53 16.81 6.49
CA HIS A 32 -10.23 16.20 5.21
C HIS A 32 -10.71 17.09 4.06
N LEU A 33 -11.97 17.48 4.07
CA LEU A 33 -12.58 18.32 3.02
C LEU A 33 -11.88 19.68 2.92
N LYS A 34 -11.57 20.32 4.05
CA LYS A 34 -10.87 21.62 4.08
C LYS A 34 -9.44 21.53 3.55
N ARG A 35 -8.67 20.51 3.94
CA ARG A 35 -7.24 20.42 3.60
C ARG A 35 -6.97 19.77 2.26
N LYS A 36 -7.73 18.73 1.89
CA LYS A 36 -7.50 17.95 0.65
C LYS A 36 -8.30 18.48 -0.53
N HIS A 37 -9.47 19.06 -0.26
CA HIS A 37 -10.41 19.48 -1.30
C HIS A 37 -10.79 20.97 -1.22
N GLN A 38 -10.20 21.73 -0.28
CA GLN A 38 -10.37 23.19 -0.14
C GLN A 38 -11.84 23.64 -0.01
N PHE A 39 -12.67 22.79 0.62
CA PHE A 39 -14.07 23.13 0.87
C PHE A 39 -14.19 24.34 1.81
N LYS A 40 -15.23 25.15 1.58
CA LYS A 40 -15.61 26.20 2.52
C LYS A 40 -16.01 25.59 3.87
N HIS A 41 -15.69 26.31 4.94
CA HIS A 41 -15.96 25.85 6.31
C HIS A 41 -17.41 25.40 6.52
N GLN A 42 -18.38 26.24 6.13
CA GLN A 42 -19.81 25.97 6.35
C GLN A 42 -20.25 24.66 5.69
N SER A 43 -19.88 24.44 4.42
CA SER A 43 -20.23 23.22 3.68
C SER A 43 -19.53 21.98 4.26
N ALA A 44 -18.25 22.09 4.63
CA ALA A 44 -17.52 20.99 5.25
C ALA A 44 -18.11 20.61 6.61
N HIS A 45 -18.51 21.60 7.41
CA HIS A 45 -19.13 21.39 8.71
C HIS A 45 -20.51 20.75 8.59
N GLN A 46 -21.38 21.25 7.70
CA GLN A 46 -22.69 20.65 7.43
C GLN A 46 -22.57 19.18 7.01
N LEU A 47 -21.62 18.87 6.12
CA LEU A 47 -21.40 17.49 5.69
C LEU A 47 -20.86 16.61 6.81
N ALA A 48 -19.96 17.13 7.65
CA ALA A 48 -19.48 16.39 8.82
C ALA A 48 -20.60 16.11 9.83
N GLN A 49 -21.52 17.05 10.04
CA GLN A 49 -22.70 16.84 10.90
C GLN A 49 -23.65 15.78 10.31
N ALA A 50 -23.89 15.80 9.00
CA ALA A 50 -24.71 14.79 8.34
C ALA A 50 -24.11 13.37 8.49
N VAL A 51 -22.80 13.23 8.31
CA VAL A 51 -22.09 11.96 8.48
C VAL A 51 -22.21 11.41 9.90
N GLN A 52 -22.26 12.27 10.93
CA GLN A 52 -22.46 11.82 12.32
C GLN A 52 -23.83 11.18 12.56
N GLN A 53 -24.81 11.44 11.69
CA GLN A 53 -26.15 10.85 11.76
C GLN A 53 -26.28 9.53 10.98
N TRP A 54 -25.21 9.08 10.31
CA TRP A 54 -25.25 7.83 9.55
C TRP A 54 -25.06 6.62 10.47
N GLU A 55 -26.01 5.70 10.40
CA GLU A 55 -26.02 4.46 11.20
C GLU A 55 -25.27 3.30 10.52
N ASP A 56 -25.04 3.39 9.21
CA ASP A 56 -24.39 2.37 8.38
C ASP A 56 -22.86 2.50 8.34
N ILE A 57 -22.30 3.39 9.15
CA ILE A 57 -20.86 3.60 9.32
C ILE A 57 -20.50 3.68 10.80
N GLU A 58 -19.29 3.23 11.13
CA GLU A 58 -18.76 3.25 12.47
C GLU A 58 -18.20 4.65 12.77
N GLN A 59 -18.72 5.25 13.83
CA GLN A 59 -18.38 6.59 14.27
C GLN A 59 -17.09 6.59 15.11
N ASP A 60 -16.86 5.53 15.89
CA ASP A 60 -15.63 5.35 16.63
C ASP A 60 -14.51 4.81 15.73
N SER A 61 -13.54 5.67 15.47
CA SER A 61 -12.37 5.37 14.66
C SER A 61 -11.55 4.18 15.15
N ALA A 62 -11.59 3.86 16.45
CA ALA A 62 -10.89 2.72 17.05
C ALA A 62 -11.67 1.40 16.92
N ALA A 63 -13.00 1.47 16.81
CA ALA A 63 -13.85 0.31 16.65
C ALA A 63 -13.80 -0.26 15.22
N ILE A 64 -13.47 0.56 14.21
CA ILE A 64 -13.36 0.14 12.80
C ILE A 64 -12.36 -1.03 12.65
N GLN A 65 -12.90 -2.20 12.28
CA GLN A 65 -12.11 -3.39 11.98
C GLN A 65 -12.00 -3.58 10.45
N ILE A 66 -10.78 -3.45 9.93
CA ILE A 66 -10.50 -3.69 8.51
C ILE A 66 -9.83 -5.07 8.36
N PRO A 67 -10.39 -5.99 7.57
CA PRO A 67 -9.78 -7.30 7.37
C PRO A 67 -8.45 -7.19 6.61
N CYS A 68 -7.53 -8.13 6.83
CA CYS A 68 -6.27 -8.19 6.08
C CYS A 68 -6.44 -8.78 4.68
N ILE A 69 -7.57 -9.43 4.42
CA ILE A 69 -7.86 -10.14 3.17
C ILE A 69 -9.31 -9.89 2.77
N LEU A 70 -9.53 -9.60 1.49
CA LEU A 70 -10.85 -9.56 0.86
C LEU A 70 -10.83 -10.41 -0.41
N ASN A 71 -11.98 -10.98 -0.77
CA ASN A 71 -12.15 -11.74 -2.02
C ASN A 71 -12.63 -10.88 -3.18
N ASP A 72 -13.06 -9.65 -2.89
CA ASP A 72 -13.53 -8.70 -3.88
C ASP A 72 -12.88 -7.34 -3.60
N PRO A 73 -12.44 -6.62 -4.66
CA PRO A 73 -11.93 -5.28 -4.48
C PRO A 73 -13.03 -4.35 -3.97
N LEU A 74 -12.66 -3.49 -3.03
CA LEU A 74 -13.54 -2.41 -2.59
C LEU A 74 -13.77 -1.43 -3.74
N PRO A 75 -15.02 -0.97 -3.93
CA PRO A 75 -15.34 -0.06 -5.01
C PRO A 75 -14.56 1.25 -4.86
N ILE A 76 -14.32 1.91 -6.00
CA ILE A 76 -13.64 3.21 -6.17
C ILE A 76 -12.19 3.32 -5.67
N ILE A 77 -11.69 2.42 -4.81
CA ILE A 77 -10.29 2.35 -4.40
C ILE A 77 -9.47 1.65 -5.51
N PRO A 78 -8.35 2.24 -5.98
CA PRO A 78 -7.47 1.58 -6.92
C PRO A 78 -6.94 0.27 -6.34
N CYS A 79 -7.05 -0.81 -7.11
CA CYS A 79 -6.42 -2.07 -6.76
C CYS A 79 -4.99 -2.04 -7.31
N GLU A 80 -4.01 -1.89 -6.42
CA GLU A 80 -2.61 -1.77 -6.80
C GLU A 80 -2.01 -3.16 -7.01
N PRO A 81 -1.26 -3.38 -8.11
CA PRO A 81 -0.53 -4.62 -8.32
C PRO A 81 0.76 -4.63 -7.48
N ASN A 82 1.48 -5.75 -7.55
CA ASN A 82 2.86 -5.85 -7.08
C ASN A 82 3.08 -5.66 -5.57
N GLY A 83 2.05 -5.85 -4.75
CA GLY A 83 2.20 -5.94 -3.29
C GLY A 83 2.97 -7.20 -2.90
N LEU A 84 3.73 -7.12 -1.82
CA LEU A 84 4.54 -8.22 -1.30
C LEU A 84 3.80 -8.81 -0.10
N LEU A 85 3.21 -10.00 -0.24
CA LEU A 85 2.58 -10.72 0.86
C LEU A 85 3.62 -11.61 1.55
N CYS A 86 3.77 -11.45 2.87
CA CYS A 86 4.62 -12.32 3.67
C CYS A 86 4.16 -13.79 3.58
N GLN A 87 5.09 -14.73 3.40
CA GLN A 87 4.81 -16.17 3.31
C GLN A 87 5.28 -16.96 4.53
N ARG A 88 5.59 -16.27 5.64
CA ARG A 88 5.98 -16.94 6.89
C ARG A 88 4.74 -17.46 7.61
N GLN A 89 4.84 -18.69 8.13
CA GLN A 89 3.71 -19.46 8.62
C GLN A 89 3.66 -19.59 10.15
N ASP A 90 4.71 -19.16 10.86
CA ASP A 90 4.79 -19.23 12.32
C ASP A 90 4.98 -17.83 12.93
N PRO A 91 3.90 -17.16 13.36
CA PRO A 91 2.49 -17.45 13.06
C PRO A 91 2.11 -17.14 11.60
N PRO A 92 0.94 -17.59 11.09
CA PRO A 92 0.47 -17.25 9.75
C PRO A 92 0.40 -15.75 9.53
N CYS A 93 1.21 -15.26 8.60
CA CYS A 93 1.37 -13.83 8.39
C CYS A 93 0.58 -13.33 7.18
N HIS A 94 -0.37 -12.43 7.42
CA HIS A 94 -1.13 -11.76 6.36
C HIS A 94 -0.59 -10.37 6.03
N TYR A 95 0.62 -10.06 6.47
CA TYR A 95 1.23 -8.77 6.26
C TYR A 95 1.57 -8.55 4.78
N VAL A 96 1.04 -7.46 4.21
CA VAL A 96 1.37 -6.99 2.87
C VAL A 96 2.23 -5.73 2.98
N ALA A 97 3.27 -5.65 2.15
CA ALA A 97 4.11 -4.47 2.02
C ALA A 97 4.11 -3.95 0.57
N SER A 98 4.28 -2.64 0.42
CA SER A 98 4.41 -1.97 -0.89
C SER A 98 5.85 -1.95 -1.40
N SER A 99 6.84 -2.28 -0.55
CA SER A 99 8.25 -2.29 -0.93
C SER A 99 9.05 -3.36 -0.16
N MET A 100 10.18 -3.76 -0.75
CA MET A 100 11.05 -4.75 -0.11
C MET A 100 11.67 -4.26 1.19
N ASP A 101 11.92 -2.96 1.33
CA ASP A 101 12.54 -2.44 2.54
C ASP A 101 11.59 -2.51 3.74
N THR A 102 10.31 -2.21 3.49
CA THR A 102 9.25 -2.41 4.49
C THR A 102 9.10 -3.89 4.83
N MET A 103 9.10 -4.79 3.83
CA MET A 103 9.01 -6.23 4.07
C MET A 103 10.21 -6.78 4.87
N ARG A 104 11.43 -6.35 4.56
CA ARG A 104 12.64 -6.72 5.33
C ARG A 104 12.60 -6.20 6.77
N LYS A 105 12.04 -5.01 6.99
CA LYS A 105 11.81 -4.48 8.35
C LYS A 105 10.81 -5.36 9.09
N HIS A 106 9.69 -5.68 8.45
CA HIS A 106 8.67 -6.57 8.99
C HIS A 106 9.25 -7.94 9.38
N TRP A 107 9.97 -8.62 8.49
CA TRP A 107 10.57 -9.94 8.81
C TRP A 107 11.49 -9.90 10.02
N ARG A 108 12.30 -8.85 10.16
CA ARG A 108 13.20 -8.70 11.32
C ARG A 108 12.45 -8.47 12.62
N GLN A 109 11.36 -7.71 12.58
CA GLN A 109 10.62 -7.30 13.77
C GLN A 109 9.62 -8.36 14.24
N VAL A 110 8.93 -9.01 13.30
CA VAL A 110 7.84 -9.95 13.59
C VAL A 110 8.35 -11.39 13.59
N HIS A 111 9.18 -11.74 12.62
CA HIS A 111 9.65 -13.12 12.43
C HIS A 111 11.12 -13.33 12.82
N GLN A 112 11.78 -12.30 13.38
CA GLN A 112 13.20 -12.31 13.74
C GLN A 112 14.13 -12.83 12.63
N TRP A 113 13.71 -12.65 11.37
CA TRP A 113 14.39 -13.20 10.21
C TRP A 113 15.05 -12.11 9.37
N SER A 114 16.24 -12.43 8.85
CA SER A 114 16.93 -11.64 7.85
C SER A 114 17.55 -12.54 6.78
N GLN A 115 17.54 -12.06 5.53
CA GLN A 115 18.16 -12.75 4.39
C GLN A 115 19.66 -13.05 4.60
N GLN A 116 20.34 -12.24 5.42
CA GLN A 116 21.73 -12.44 5.81
C GLN A 116 21.79 -12.51 7.34
N THR A 117 22.37 -13.59 7.86
CA THR A 117 22.52 -13.83 9.31
C THR A 117 23.77 -13.18 9.88
N ARG A 118 24.79 -12.91 9.05
CA ARG A 118 26.06 -12.28 9.46
C ARG A 118 26.35 -11.03 8.63
N ARG A 119 26.97 -10.04 9.28
CA ARG A 119 27.57 -8.90 8.57
C ARG A 119 28.88 -9.34 7.92
N GLY A 120 29.07 -9.02 6.64
CA GLY A 120 30.34 -9.26 5.93
C GLY A 120 30.17 -10.02 4.61
N ARG A 121 31.29 -10.39 3.99
CA ARG A 121 31.30 -11.13 2.72
C ARG A 121 30.86 -12.57 2.95
N VAL A 122 29.61 -12.87 2.60
CA VAL A 122 29.09 -14.24 2.57
C VAL A 122 29.61 -14.99 1.34
N GLY A 123 29.87 -16.29 1.50
CA GLY A 123 30.29 -17.19 0.43
C GLY A 123 29.19 -17.41 -0.62
N GLN A 124 29.55 -17.88 -1.81
CA GLN A 124 28.59 -18.05 -2.92
C GLN A 124 27.42 -19.01 -2.60
N ARG A 125 27.70 -20.10 -1.86
CA ARG A 125 26.68 -21.07 -1.42
C ARG A 125 25.63 -20.41 -0.53
N GLU A 126 26.07 -19.63 0.45
CA GLU A 126 25.19 -18.91 1.38
C GLU A 126 24.38 -17.82 0.65
N ARG A 127 24.98 -17.10 -0.29
CA ARG A 127 24.23 -16.15 -1.15
C ARG A 127 23.11 -16.82 -1.93
N THR A 128 23.41 -17.99 -2.51
CA THR A 128 22.44 -18.76 -3.31
C THR A 128 21.30 -19.27 -2.42
N GLN A 129 21.62 -19.78 -1.23
CA GLN A 129 20.64 -20.21 -0.23
C GLN A 129 19.76 -19.03 0.22
N GLY A 130 20.35 -17.89 0.59
CA GLY A 130 19.62 -16.70 1.00
C GLY A 130 18.74 -16.11 -0.11
N ALA A 131 19.18 -16.18 -1.38
CA ALA A 131 18.35 -15.78 -2.52
C ALA A 131 17.17 -16.74 -2.74
N ALA A 132 17.38 -18.05 -2.60
CA ALA A 132 16.31 -19.04 -2.71
C ALA A 132 15.30 -18.91 -1.56
N GLU A 133 15.75 -18.65 -0.34
CA GLU A 133 14.87 -18.39 0.80
C GLU A 133 14.11 -17.08 0.65
N LEU A 134 14.75 -16.02 0.16
CA LEU A 134 14.08 -14.75 -0.14
C LEU A 134 12.92 -14.94 -1.11
N ARG A 135 13.13 -15.70 -2.20
CA ARG A 135 12.09 -16.01 -3.19
C ARG A 135 10.90 -16.77 -2.61
N ARG A 136 11.10 -17.52 -1.53
CA ARG A 136 10.04 -18.25 -0.81
C ARG A 136 9.40 -17.45 0.31
N SER A 137 9.99 -16.31 0.70
CA SER A 137 9.57 -15.54 1.87
C SER A 137 8.43 -14.55 1.57
N PHE A 138 8.13 -14.30 0.30
CA PHE A 138 6.98 -13.50 -0.12
C PHE A 138 6.38 -14.03 -1.42
N THR A 139 5.13 -13.63 -1.69
CA THR A 139 4.52 -13.73 -3.02
C THR A 139 4.00 -12.36 -3.44
N THR A 140 3.87 -12.16 -4.74
CA THR A 140 3.33 -10.93 -5.30
C THR A 140 1.80 -11.01 -5.35
N VAL A 141 1.11 -10.00 -4.81
CA VAL A 141 -0.35 -9.95 -4.73
C VAL A 141 -0.89 -8.58 -5.15
N ALA A 142 -2.18 -8.53 -5.49
CA ALA A 142 -2.89 -7.27 -5.57
C ALA A 142 -3.35 -6.82 -4.18
N TRP A 143 -3.39 -5.51 -3.96
CA TRP A 143 -3.75 -4.96 -2.67
C TRP A 143 -4.50 -3.64 -2.76
N GLN A 144 -5.21 -3.31 -1.70
CA GLN A 144 -5.88 -2.03 -1.50
C GLN A 144 -5.57 -1.48 -0.11
N GLN A 145 -5.71 -0.18 0.06
CA GLN A 145 -5.61 0.49 1.35
C GLN A 145 -6.80 1.42 1.52
N ILE A 146 -7.53 1.27 2.62
CA ILE A 146 -8.66 2.14 2.95
C ILE A 146 -8.10 3.45 3.53
N PHE A 147 -7.48 3.37 4.71
CA PHE A 147 -6.95 4.55 5.38
C PHE A 147 -5.46 4.73 5.08
N PRO A 148 -5.01 5.92 4.62
CA PRO A 148 -3.59 6.15 4.37
C PRO A 148 -2.74 6.19 5.65
N SER A 149 -3.36 6.47 6.81
CA SER A 149 -2.69 6.51 8.11
C SER A 149 -3.64 6.22 9.28
N GLY A 150 -3.07 5.89 10.44
CA GLY A 150 -3.81 5.64 11.68
C GLY A 150 -4.35 4.21 11.79
N PRO A 151 -5.32 3.96 12.69
CA PRO A 151 -5.85 2.61 12.95
C PRO A 151 -6.44 1.92 11.72
N GLY A 152 -6.02 0.71 11.37
CA GLY A 152 -6.53 0.03 10.17
C GLY A 152 -5.99 0.61 8.85
N SER A 153 -4.85 1.31 8.88
CA SER A 153 -4.14 1.75 7.67
C SER A 153 -3.29 0.67 7.01
N HIS A 154 -3.50 -0.60 7.33
CA HIS A 154 -2.77 -1.70 6.71
C HIS A 154 -3.22 -1.94 5.27
N TYR A 155 -2.39 -2.67 4.53
CA TYR A 155 -2.72 -3.12 3.19
C TYR A 155 -3.54 -4.39 3.26
N ILE A 156 -4.60 -4.41 2.47
CA ILE A 156 -5.55 -5.51 2.34
C ILE A 156 -5.16 -6.30 1.10
N HIS A 157 -4.89 -7.59 1.26
CA HIS A 157 -4.71 -8.49 0.11
C HIS A 157 -6.06 -8.71 -0.56
N ILE A 158 -6.16 -8.39 -1.85
CA ILE A 158 -7.35 -8.70 -2.66
C ILE A 158 -7.09 -10.00 -3.42
N ARG A 159 -7.85 -11.03 -3.05
CA ARG A 159 -7.91 -12.29 -3.79
C ARG A 159 -8.86 -12.10 -4.96
N PHE A 160 -8.56 -12.70 -6.11
CA PHE A 160 -9.50 -12.80 -7.21
C PHE A 160 -9.94 -14.26 -7.29
N PRO A 161 -11.15 -14.62 -6.79
CA PRO A 161 -11.64 -15.99 -6.87
C PRO A 161 -11.67 -16.50 -8.32
N GLU A 162 -11.91 -15.60 -9.28
CA GLU A 162 -11.88 -15.89 -10.72
C GLU A 162 -10.49 -15.73 -11.38
N GLY A 163 -9.42 -15.50 -10.60
CA GLY A 163 -8.04 -15.60 -11.07
C GLY A 163 -7.43 -14.38 -11.77
N HIS A 164 -8.15 -13.27 -11.94
CA HIS A 164 -7.62 -12.09 -12.66
C HIS A 164 -7.88 -10.79 -11.88
N PRO A 165 -6.83 -9.97 -11.61
CA PRO A 165 -7.06 -8.59 -11.26
C PRO A 165 -7.84 -7.90 -12.39
N PRO A 166 -8.78 -6.98 -12.08
CA PRO A 166 -9.41 -6.20 -13.13
C PRO A 166 -8.30 -5.49 -13.88
N THR A 167 -8.09 -5.91 -15.12
CA THR A 167 -7.05 -5.37 -16.00
C THR A 167 -7.20 -3.86 -15.97
N THR A 168 -6.20 -3.17 -15.42
CA THR A 168 -6.06 -1.74 -15.70
C THR A 168 -5.95 -1.65 -17.22
N THR A 169 -7.00 -1.15 -17.87
CA THR A 169 -6.98 -0.79 -19.28
C THR A 169 -6.00 0.35 -19.44
N THR A 170 -4.71 0.02 -19.42
CA THR A 170 -3.67 0.81 -20.05
C THR A 170 -3.92 0.65 -21.54
N THR A 171 -4.75 1.54 -22.09
CA THR A 171 -4.71 1.85 -23.51
C THR A 171 -3.30 2.37 -23.80
N ALA A 172 -2.38 1.46 -24.11
CA ALA A 172 -1.12 1.82 -24.72
C ALA A 172 -1.45 2.43 -26.09
N PRO A 173 -1.00 3.65 -26.41
CA PRO A 173 -1.05 4.11 -27.78
C PRO A 173 -0.17 3.16 -28.61
N ARG A 174 -0.76 2.57 -29.65
CA ARG A 174 -0.05 1.80 -30.68
C ARG A 174 1.01 2.72 -31.30
N GLY A 175 2.26 2.59 -30.87
CA GLY A 175 3.40 3.17 -31.55
C GLY A 175 3.66 2.44 -32.86
N PRO A 176 4.02 3.14 -33.96
CA PRO A 176 4.35 2.51 -35.22
C PRO A 176 5.72 1.80 -35.14
N GLY A 177 5.87 0.79 -35.98
CA GLY A 177 6.96 -0.20 -35.96
C GLY A 177 8.38 0.33 -36.20
N PRO A 178 9.37 -0.58 -36.10
CA PRO A 178 10.77 -0.22 -35.98
C PRO A 178 11.38 0.07 -37.36
N THR A 179 11.97 1.26 -37.51
CA THR A 179 12.96 1.53 -38.55
C THR A 179 14.34 1.52 -37.91
N GLY A 180 15.17 0.60 -38.37
CA GLY A 180 16.51 0.39 -37.83
C GLY A 180 17.47 1.53 -38.15
N ARG A 181 18.52 1.64 -37.31
CA ARG A 181 19.85 2.09 -37.70
C ARG A 181 20.87 1.64 -36.64
N ARG A 182 21.90 0.92 -37.11
CA ARG A 182 23.18 0.70 -36.40
C ARG A 182 23.93 2.01 -36.32
N CYS A 183 24.61 2.27 -35.21
CA CYS A 183 25.83 3.09 -35.15
C CYS A 183 26.78 2.57 -34.06
N HIS A 184 28.06 2.84 -34.29
CA HIS A 184 29.26 2.20 -33.76
C HIS A 184 29.68 2.55 -32.32
N HIS A 185 30.61 1.72 -31.82
CA HIS A 185 31.44 1.88 -30.62
C HIS A 185 32.04 3.29 -30.42
N HIS A 186 32.16 3.73 -29.16
CA HIS A 186 33.40 4.28 -28.59
C HIS A 186 33.43 4.23 -27.05
N ARG A 187 34.64 4.40 -26.54
CA ARG A 187 35.23 3.94 -25.27
C ARG A 187 35.52 5.12 -24.31
N MET A 188 35.66 4.81 -23.02
CA MET A 188 36.32 5.53 -21.91
C MET A 188 35.67 6.79 -21.30
N GLY A 189 35.71 6.86 -19.97
CA GLY A 189 35.56 8.11 -19.21
C GLY A 189 35.32 7.90 -17.71
N SER A 190 36.40 7.74 -16.95
CA SER A 190 36.44 7.74 -15.48
C SER A 190 36.00 9.09 -14.88
N GLY A 191 35.43 9.09 -13.67
CA GLY A 191 35.16 10.34 -12.93
C GLY A 191 34.49 10.12 -11.58
N SER A 192 35.28 10.22 -10.52
CA SER A 192 34.94 10.19 -9.09
C SER A 192 34.42 11.53 -8.56
N ASN A 193 33.47 11.51 -7.61
CA ASN A 193 33.48 12.21 -6.30
C ASN A 193 32.09 12.21 -5.62
N GLY A 194 32.05 11.99 -4.29
CA GLY A 194 30.87 12.11 -3.41
C GLY A 194 30.63 13.57 -2.96
N PRO A 195 30.14 13.86 -1.73
CA PRO A 195 29.38 13.05 -0.76
C PRO A 195 28.13 13.76 -0.20
N GLY A 196 27.38 13.08 0.68
CA GLY A 196 26.59 13.72 1.75
C GLY A 196 25.07 13.65 1.62
N THR A 197 24.40 13.12 2.65
CA THR A 197 23.33 13.80 3.42
C THR A 197 22.72 12.87 4.48
N THR A 198 22.30 13.51 5.55
CA THR A 198 21.93 13.04 6.88
C THR A 198 20.55 12.37 6.91
N GLY A 199 20.47 11.17 7.49
CA GLY A 199 19.24 10.40 7.65
C GLY A 199 18.62 10.57 9.04
N ARG A 200 17.58 11.39 9.11
CA ARG A 200 16.69 11.62 10.27
C ARG A 200 15.89 10.35 10.60
N HIS A 201 15.86 9.95 11.87
CA HIS A 201 14.96 8.93 12.41
C HIS A 201 13.49 9.36 12.32
N PRO A 202 12.58 8.41 12.07
CA PRO A 202 11.35 8.40 12.88
C PRO A 202 10.94 7.02 13.37
N GLY A 203 10.50 7.00 14.64
CA GLY A 203 9.15 6.53 14.98
C GLY A 203 8.89 5.03 14.92
N ARG A 204 8.93 4.43 16.10
CA ARG A 204 8.34 3.13 16.46
C ARG A 204 6.83 3.18 16.20
N LEU A 205 6.30 2.25 15.43
CA LEU A 205 4.87 1.95 15.36
C LEU A 205 4.72 0.50 15.82
N ASP A 206 4.21 0.35 17.04
CA ASP A 206 3.80 -0.91 17.60
C ASP A 206 2.56 -1.40 16.83
N HIS A 207 2.73 -2.44 16.02
CA HIS A 207 1.64 -3.15 15.37
C HIS A 207 1.52 -4.53 16.02
N ARG A 208 0.54 -4.66 16.92
CA ARG A 208 -0.10 -5.94 17.19
C ARG A 208 -1.04 -6.23 16.03
N CYS A 209 -0.82 -7.37 15.37
CA CYS A 209 -1.87 -8.13 14.70
C CYS A 209 -2.48 -9.07 15.73
#